data_AF-B1L502-F1
#
_entry.id   AF-B1L502-F1
#
_cell.length_a   1.000
_cell.length_b   1.000
_cell.length_c   1.000
_cell.angle_alpha   90.00
_cell.angle_beta   90.00
_cell.angle_gamma   90.00
#
_symmetry.space_group_name_H-M   'P 1'
#
loop_
_entity.id
_entity.type
_entity.pdbx_description
1 polymer ?
#
loop_
_entity_poly.entity_id
_entity_poly.type
_entity_poly.pdbx_seq_one_letter_code
_entity_poly.pdbx_strand_id
1 'polypeptide(L)'
;MDPIRAHMILALTLAVLLVGWGVLLSPPFRELRASLGLPTELPGARYNPEVKAAEIINKDEEGAEFFLARVAHYYHALFATLLYGMLVAFSSMRRDLIGADILNITLIGTLFTMIGALIYSYVSRTFFWHGLFIAGLSILFSSGLLTLLRFRPSKTLDLALIVALILLLGGGAIGAYVGSSYISKEASGGFERAKILARFNPDLAEDNEIWRAMTGHLHTMVALATTITFLLGVYKIGIPNGRFAKVSILLVILGELVMAIASYSVWFFGKIAHLIITPAALILIASTLILSFLVGGYKFKESFREPKGLLLWGLRLGNIWTWAFIALPGAIVAISLRKPLFFKPEFRSELWDWAELSYNIGHWHIIVVLWGVMLLLVYLADVRSKWASAAGWLSLIGMLGATAATNLYMLANPPGPYSPNPYSNIWLSTIVEPSLILMSIGIAASYLIFLLDSLK
;
A
#
# COMPACT_ATOMS: atom_id res chain seq x y z
N MET A 1 -25.85 -17.80 1.12
CA MET A 1 -24.70 -17.02 1.63
C MET A 1 -25.10 -15.54 1.64
N ASP A 2 -24.84 -14.83 2.75
CA ASP A 2 -25.05 -13.37 2.85
C ASP A 2 -24.27 -12.64 1.74
N PRO A 3 -24.87 -11.68 0.99
CA PRO A 3 -24.19 -11.04 -0.14
C PRO A 3 -22.85 -10.41 0.23
N ILE A 4 -22.76 -9.75 1.40
CA ILE A 4 -21.50 -9.14 1.85
C ILE A 4 -20.45 -10.21 2.10
N ARG A 5 -20.82 -11.34 2.70
CA ARG A 5 -19.90 -12.47 2.89
C ARG A 5 -19.38 -13.02 1.57
N ALA A 6 -20.23 -13.11 0.55
CA ALA A 6 -19.82 -13.48 -0.81
C ALA A 6 -18.76 -12.49 -1.36
N HIS A 7 -19.02 -11.18 -1.24
CA HIS A 7 -18.06 -10.16 -1.65
C HIS A 7 -16.75 -10.21 -0.86
N MET A 8 -16.77 -10.56 0.42
CA MET A 8 -15.55 -10.74 1.22
C MET A 8 -14.70 -11.89 0.68
N ILE A 9 -15.31 -13.03 0.36
CA ILE A 9 -14.60 -14.17 -0.26
C ILE A 9 -14.01 -13.75 -1.61
N LEU A 10 -14.78 -13.04 -2.44
CA LEU A 10 -14.30 -12.56 -3.73
C LEU A 10 -13.11 -11.62 -3.58
N ALA A 11 -13.17 -10.65 -2.65
CA ALA A 11 -12.08 -9.71 -2.41
C ALA A 11 -10.79 -10.43 -1.95
N LEU A 12 -10.89 -11.35 -0.99
CA LEU A 12 -9.75 -12.15 -0.54
C LEU A 12 -9.19 -13.04 -1.65
N THR A 13 -10.07 -13.69 -2.42
CA THR A 13 -9.67 -14.57 -3.52
C THR A 13 -8.94 -13.79 -4.61
N LEU A 14 -9.46 -12.62 -5.00
CA LEU A 14 -8.80 -11.74 -5.97
C LEU A 14 -7.42 -11.30 -5.46
N ALA A 15 -7.30 -10.95 -4.18
CA ALA A 15 -6.01 -10.56 -3.59
C ALA A 15 -5.00 -11.71 -3.61
N VAL A 16 -5.40 -12.92 -3.20
CA VAL A 16 -4.54 -14.11 -3.22
C VAL A 16 -4.12 -14.46 -4.65
N LEU A 17 -5.04 -14.46 -5.61
CA LEU A 17 -4.74 -14.74 -7.01
C LEU A 17 -3.78 -13.70 -7.60
N LEU A 18 -4.03 -12.41 -7.36
CA LEU A 18 -3.19 -11.33 -7.87
C LEU A 18 -1.78 -11.38 -7.28
N VAL A 19 -1.66 -11.51 -5.96
CA VAL A 19 -0.37 -11.59 -5.28
C VAL A 19 0.38 -12.87 -5.66
N GLY A 20 -0.31 -14.01 -5.69
CA GLY A 20 0.25 -15.28 -6.14
C GLY A 20 0.77 -15.21 -7.57
N TRP A 21 0.01 -14.54 -8.46
CA TRP A 21 0.45 -14.24 -9.83
C TRP A 21 1.72 -13.38 -9.84
N GLY A 22 1.78 -12.28 -9.08
CA GLY A 22 2.99 -11.47 -8.98
C GLY A 22 4.21 -12.22 -8.42
N VAL A 23 4.01 -13.11 -7.44
CA VAL A 23 5.07 -13.97 -6.90
C VAL A 23 5.57 -14.94 -7.96
N LEU A 24 4.67 -15.61 -8.70
CA LEU A 24 5.02 -16.49 -9.82
C LEU A 24 5.84 -15.74 -10.88
N LEU A 25 5.55 -14.45 -11.09
CA LEU A 25 6.27 -13.58 -12.02
C LEU A 25 7.63 -13.08 -11.50
N SER A 26 8.03 -13.38 -10.27
CA SER A 26 9.32 -12.95 -9.73
C SER A 26 10.51 -13.80 -10.23
N PRO A 27 11.74 -13.26 -10.31
CA PRO A 27 12.90 -13.97 -10.87
C PRO A 27 13.19 -15.37 -10.29
N PRO A 28 12.99 -15.65 -8.98
CA PRO A 28 13.23 -16.98 -8.43
C PRO A 28 12.36 -18.09 -9.04
N PHE A 29 11.19 -17.77 -9.61
CA PHE A 29 10.25 -18.76 -10.14
C PHE A 29 10.35 -18.94 -11.67
N ARG A 30 11.48 -18.57 -12.29
CA ARG A 30 11.69 -18.69 -13.75
C ARG A 30 11.43 -20.09 -14.29
N GLU A 31 11.97 -21.11 -13.63
CA GLU A 31 11.81 -22.51 -14.06
C GLU A 31 10.37 -22.98 -13.92
N LEU A 32 9.72 -22.64 -12.80
CA LEU A 32 8.30 -22.92 -12.59
C LEU A 32 7.41 -22.20 -13.61
N ARG A 33 7.72 -20.95 -13.97
CA ARG A 33 7.00 -20.26 -15.06
C ARG A 33 7.14 -20.98 -16.38
N ALA A 34 8.36 -21.37 -16.72
CA ALA A 34 8.64 -22.08 -17.96
C ALA A 34 7.87 -23.40 -18.04
N SER A 35 7.79 -24.16 -16.93
CA SER A 35 7.03 -25.42 -16.88
C SER A 35 5.52 -25.22 -17.00
N LEU A 36 5.01 -24.04 -16.68
CA LEU A 36 3.61 -23.64 -16.89
C LEU A 36 3.36 -23.02 -18.29
N GLY A 37 4.36 -23.01 -19.17
CA GLY A 37 4.25 -22.43 -20.52
C GLY A 37 4.31 -20.90 -20.54
N LEU A 38 4.74 -20.27 -19.46
CA LEU A 38 4.96 -18.82 -19.39
C LEU A 38 6.39 -18.46 -19.79
N PRO A 39 6.65 -17.24 -20.29
CA PRO A 39 7.99 -16.78 -20.61
C PRO A 39 8.95 -16.86 -19.41
N THR A 40 10.16 -17.36 -19.67
CA THR A 40 11.27 -17.36 -18.71
C THR A 40 11.66 -15.93 -18.35
N GLU A 41 11.84 -15.10 -19.37
CA GLU A 41 12.06 -13.67 -19.26
C GLU A 41 10.76 -12.90 -19.48
N LEU A 42 10.47 -11.99 -18.56
CA LEU A 42 9.34 -11.08 -18.70
C LEU A 42 9.78 -9.84 -19.47
N PRO A 43 8.91 -9.22 -20.28
CA PRO A 43 9.33 -8.02 -21.01
C PRO A 43 9.63 -6.88 -20.04
N GLY A 44 10.71 -6.14 -20.28
CA GLY A 44 11.29 -5.21 -19.31
C GLY A 44 11.83 -5.91 -18.04
N ALA A 45 12.28 -7.16 -18.13
CA ALA A 45 13.00 -7.80 -17.05
C ALA A 45 14.27 -6.99 -16.74
N ARG A 46 14.51 -6.79 -15.45
CA ARG A 46 15.72 -6.13 -14.93
C ARG A 46 16.75 -7.13 -14.42
N TYR A 47 16.49 -8.43 -14.55
CA TYR A 47 17.41 -9.47 -14.10
C TYR A 47 18.58 -9.57 -15.08
N ASN A 48 19.79 -9.32 -14.59
CA ASN A 48 21.03 -9.47 -15.32
C ASN A 48 21.65 -10.84 -14.96
N PRO A 49 21.70 -11.78 -15.91
CA PRO A 49 22.23 -13.12 -15.68
C PRO A 49 23.75 -13.15 -15.45
N GLU A 50 24.50 -12.16 -15.94
CA GLU A 50 25.96 -12.08 -15.81
C GLU A 50 26.37 -11.84 -14.35
N VAL A 51 25.70 -10.91 -13.68
CA VAL A 51 25.90 -10.61 -12.25
C VAL A 51 24.92 -11.35 -11.33
N LYS A 52 24.07 -12.20 -11.92
CA LYS A 52 23.01 -12.98 -11.25
C LYS A 52 22.09 -12.14 -10.37
N ALA A 53 21.74 -10.94 -10.80
CA ALA A 53 21.01 -9.99 -9.97
C ALA A 53 20.09 -9.05 -10.74
N ALA A 54 19.14 -8.45 -10.03
CA ALA A 54 18.18 -7.52 -10.60
C ALA A 54 18.72 -6.08 -10.57
N GLU A 55 18.97 -5.46 -11.74
CA GLU A 55 19.34 -4.05 -11.88
C GLU A 55 18.19 -3.13 -11.40
N ILE A 56 18.48 -1.86 -11.09
CA ILE A 56 17.45 -0.89 -10.63
C ILE A 56 16.38 -0.69 -11.70
N ILE A 57 16.82 -0.52 -12.95
CA ILE A 57 16.01 -0.43 -14.15
C ILE A 57 16.77 -1.12 -15.29
N ASN A 58 16.08 -1.47 -16.38
CA ASN A 58 16.74 -2.02 -17.56
C ASN A 58 17.65 -0.95 -18.19
N LYS A 59 18.84 -1.34 -18.67
CA LYS A 59 19.79 -0.45 -19.36
C LYS A 59 19.26 0.08 -20.69
N ASP A 60 18.42 -0.71 -21.35
CA ASP A 60 17.71 -0.32 -22.56
C ASP A 60 16.49 0.54 -22.21
N GLU A 61 16.33 1.67 -22.90
CA GLU A 61 15.27 2.66 -22.62
C GLU A 61 13.87 2.07 -22.85
N GLU A 62 13.68 1.30 -23.93
CA GLU A 62 12.41 0.61 -24.20
C GLU A 62 12.12 -0.43 -23.11
N GLY A 63 13.12 -1.20 -22.69
CA GLY A 63 13.04 -2.12 -21.56
C GLY A 63 12.71 -1.43 -20.24
N ALA A 64 13.25 -0.23 -20.01
CA ALA A 64 13.01 0.60 -18.83
C ALA A 64 11.56 1.12 -18.79
N GLU A 65 11.09 1.69 -19.89
CA GLU A 65 9.69 2.08 -20.07
C GLU A 65 8.75 0.89 -19.86
N PHE A 66 9.10 -0.26 -20.43
CA PHE A 66 8.30 -1.47 -20.28
C PHE A 66 8.15 -1.87 -18.81
N PHE A 67 9.27 -1.91 -18.08
CA PHE A 67 9.31 -2.21 -16.66
C PHE A 67 8.43 -1.25 -15.85
N LEU A 68 8.59 0.06 -16.08
CA LEU A 68 7.88 1.09 -15.34
C LEU A 68 6.37 1.05 -15.60
N ALA A 69 5.96 0.79 -16.85
CA ALA A 69 4.55 0.60 -17.19
C ALA A 69 3.99 -0.62 -16.45
N ARG A 70 4.69 -1.76 -16.49
CA ARG A 70 4.26 -2.99 -15.83
C ARG A 70 4.10 -2.83 -14.32
N VAL A 71 5.06 -2.16 -13.68
CA VAL A 71 4.98 -1.83 -12.25
C VAL A 71 3.76 -0.96 -11.98
N ALA A 72 3.54 0.11 -12.74
CA ALA A 72 2.39 0.99 -12.54
C ALA A 72 1.04 0.25 -12.63
N HIS A 73 0.84 -0.55 -13.66
CA HIS A 73 -0.40 -1.31 -13.86
C HIS A 73 -0.60 -2.37 -12.76
N TYR A 74 0.45 -3.10 -12.38
CA TYR A 74 0.37 -4.09 -11.30
C TYR A 74 0.00 -3.44 -9.96
N TYR A 75 0.61 -2.28 -9.63
CA TYR A 75 0.25 -1.53 -8.43
C TYR A 75 -1.20 -1.06 -8.44
N HIS A 76 -1.71 -0.58 -9.58
CA HIS A 76 -3.11 -0.18 -9.67
C HIS A 76 -4.07 -1.38 -9.58
N ALA A 77 -3.72 -2.54 -10.14
CA ALA A 77 -4.50 -3.77 -9.97
C ALA A 77 -4.57 -4.20 -8.49
N LEU A 78 -3.44 -4.09 -7.78
CA LEU A 78 -3.38 -4.40 -6.35
C LEU A 78 -4.19 -3.38 -5.54
N PHE A 79 -4.00 -2.10 -5.83
CA PHE A 79 -4.72 -1.00 -5.17
C PHE A 79 -6.23 -1.14 -5.35
N ALA A 80 -6.70 -1.41 -6.58
CA ALA A 80 -8.10 -1.66 -6.89
C ALA A 80 -8.69 -2.84 -6.12
N THR A 81 -7.93 -3.92 -5.98
CA THR A 81 -8.34 -5.11 -5.20
C THR A 81 -8.47 -4.78 -3.72
N LEU A 82 -7.49 -4.07 -3.15
CA LEU A 82 -7.50 -3.69 -1.74
C LEU A 82 -8.57 -2.65 -1.43
N LEU A 83 -8.82 -1.68 -2.31
CA LEU A 83 -9.92 -0.73 -2.19
C LEU A 83 -11.28 -1.44 -2.18
N TYR A 84 -11.48 -2.40 -3.08
CA TYR A 84 -12.69 -3.21 -3.09
C TYR A 84 -12.84 -3.98 -1.77
N GLY A 85 -11.77 -4.64 -1.30
CA GLY A 85 -11.79 -5.33 -0.02
C GLY A 85 -12.09 -4.40 1.16
N MET A 86 -11.56 -3.18 1.15
CA MET A 86 -11.81 -2.15 2.15
C MET A 86 -13.27 -1.69 2.14
N LEU A 87 -13.85 -1.48 0.96
CA LEU A 87 -15.26 -1.10 0.81
C LEU A 87 -16.21 -2.21 1.28
N VAL A 88 -15.87 -3.47 0.98
CA VAL A 88 -16.61 -4.63 1.48
C VAL A 88 -16.54 -4.75 3.01
N ALA A 89 -15.36 -4.55 3.60
CA ALA A 89 -15.22 -4.49 5.06
C ALA A 89 -16.10 -3.38 5.64
N PHE A 90 -16.11 -2.21 5.01
CA PHE A 90 -16.95 -1.10 5.46
C PHE A 90 -18.44 -1.40 5.34
N SER A 91 -18.88 -2.02 4.23
CA SER A 91 -20.26 -2.49 4.06
C SER A 91 -20.70 -3.46 5.16
N SER A 92 -19.81 -4.35 5.63
CA SER A 92 -20.11 -5.26 6.75
C SER A 92 -20.51 -4.53 8.04
N MET A 93 -20.09 -3.27 8.19
CA MET A 93 -20.33 -2.42 9.36
C MET A 93 -21.37 -1.32 9.13
N ARG A 94 -21.57 -0.91 7.87
CA ARG A 94 -22.50 0.14 7.41
C ARG A 94 -23.30 -0.32 6.20
N ARG A 95 -24.10 -1.38 6.40
CA ARG A 95 -25.00 -1.93 5.36
C ARG A 95 -26.02 -0.90 4.87
N ASP A 96 -26.34 0.08 5.71
CA ASP A 96 -27.22 1.22 5.40
C ASP A 96 -26.61 2.15 4.35
N LEU A 97 -25.28 2.23 4.25
CA LEU A 97 -24.59 3.11 3.31
C LEU A 97 -24.17 2.39 2.03
N ILE A 98 -23.63 1.17 2.17
CA ILE A 98 -23.02 0.42 1.07
C ILE A 98 -23.81 -0.86 0.85
N GLY A 99 -24.74 -0.79 -0.10
CA GLY A 99 -25.53 -1.91 -0.57
C GLY A 99 -24.80 -2.77 -1.61
N ALA A 100 -25.46 -3.86 -2.02
CA ALA A 100 -24.95 -4.77 -3.04
C ALA A 100 -24.73 -4.09 -4.40
N ASP A 101 -25.48 -3.03 -4.71
CA ASP A 101 -25.32 -2.24 -5.93
C ASP A 101 -23.94 -1.56 -6.00
N ILE A 102 -23.51 -0.89 -4.93
CA ILE A 102 -22.18 -0.27 -4.86
C ILE A 102 -21.08 -1.34 -4.86
N LEU A 103 -21.28 -2.45 -4.15
CA LEU A 103 -20.31 -3.55 -4.13
C LEU A 103 -20.14 -4.21 -5.50
N ASN A 104 -21.23 -4.42 -6.25
CA ASN A 104 -21.21 -4.97 -7.60
C ASN A 104 -20.51 -4.03 -8.58
N ILE A 105 -20.82 -2.74 -8.55
CA ILE A 105 -20.15 -1.73 -9.39
C ILE A 105 -18.64 -1.72 -9.08
N THR A 106 -18.29 -1.72 -7.80
CA THR A 106 -16.87 -1.73 -7.37
C THR A 106 -16.17 -3.00 -7.83
N LEU A 107 -16.80 -4.17 -7.68
CA LEU A 107 -16.26 -5.44 -8.16
C LEU A 107 -15.99 -5.41 -9.68
N ILE A 108 -16.95 -4.92 -10.48
CA ILE A 108 -16.79 -4.79 -11.94
C ILE A 108 -15.59 -3.89 -12.26
N GLY A 109 -15.50 -2.73 -11.60
CA GLY A 109 -14.38 -1.81 -11.75
C GLY A 109 -13.03 -2.46 -11.39
N THR A 110 -12.97 -3.20 -10.29
CA THR A 110 -11.78 -3.97 -9.87
C THR A 110 -11.40 -5.02 -10.91
N LEU A 111 -12.36 -5.82 -11.40
CA LEU A 111 -12.09 -6.85 -12.40
C LEU A 111 -11.58 -6.25 -13.71
N PHE A 112 -12.20 -5.18 -14.20
CA PHE A 112 -11.76 -4.49 -15.41
C PHE A 112 -10.35 -3.91 -15.24
N THR A 113 -10.08 -3.29 -14.09
CA THR A 113 -8.74 -2.77 -13.75
C THR A 113 -7.72 -3.89 -13.73
N MET A 114 -7.98 -4.99 -13.00
CA MET A 114 -7.04 -6.11 -12.89
C MET A 114 -6.78 -6.79 -14.23
N ILE A 115 -7.83 -7.16 -14.95
CA ILE A 115 -7.73 -7.88 -16.22
C ILE A 115 -7.03 -7.00 -17.25
N GLY A 116 -7.47 -5.74 -17.41
CA GLY A 116 -6.84 -4.78 -18.31
C GLY A 116 -5.37 -4.55 -17.97
N ALA A 117 -5.05 -4.30 -16.70
CA ALA A 117 -3.68 -4.07 -16.24
C ALA A 117 -2.75 -5.26 -16.50
N LEU A 118 -3.18 -6.47 -16.11
CA LEU A 118 -2.36 -7.67 -16.21
C LEU A 118 -2.16 -8.09 -17.67
N ILE A 119 -3.23 -8.10 -18.47
CA ILE A 119 -3.11 -8.48 -19.89
C ILE A 119 -2.28 -7.43 -20.63
N TYR A 120 -2.52 -6.13 -20.41
CA TYR A 120 -1.72 -5.07 -21.03
C TYR A 120 -0.23 -5.17 -20.70
N SER A 121 0.09 -5.51 -19.45
CA SER A 121 1.47 -5.50 -18.97
C SER A 121 2.27 -6.77 -19.26
N TYR A 122 1.59 -7.92 -19.42
CA TYR A 122 2.25 -9.22 -19.50
C TYR A 122 1.92 -10.03 -20.76
N VAL A 123 0.87 -9.67 -21.51
CA VAL A 123 0.37 -10.49 -22.63
C VAL A 123 0.26 -9.68 -23.92
N SER A 124 -0.46 -8.55 -23.92
CA SER A 124 -0.80 -7.83 -25.15
C SER A 124 -1.00 -6.33 -24.92
N ARG A 125 -0.15 -5.50 -25.55
CA ARG A 125 -0.19 -4.03 -25.46
C ARG A 125 -1.10 -3.40 -26.50
N THR A 126 -2.39 -3.71 -26.45
CA THR A 126 -3.38 -3.08 -27.33
C THR A 126 -4.09 -1.93 -26.63
N PHE A 127 -4.59 -0.99 -27.43
CA PHE A 127 -5.47 0.07 -26.96
C PHE A 127 -6.67 -0.48 -26.18
N PHE A 128 -7.21 -1.64 -26.58
CA PHE A 128 -8.34 -2.28 -25.90
C PHE A 128 -8.02 -2.63 -24.44
N TRP A 129 -6.90 -3.30 -24.17
CA TRP A 129 -6.55 -3.70 -22.79
C TRP A 129 -6.21 -2.51 -21.89
N HIS A 130 -5.53 -1.50 -22.45
CA HIS A 130 -5.30 -0.25 -21.74
C HIS A 130 -6.62 0.50 -21.48
N GLY A 131 -7.51 0.58 -22.47
CA GLY A 131 -8.83 1.20 -22.33
C GLY A 131 -9.70 0.50 -21.27
N LEU A 132 -9.65 -0.84 -21.21
CA LEU A 132 -10.33 -1.63 -20.17
C LEU A 132 -9.81 -1.30 -18.78
N PHE A 133 -8.48 -1.16 -18.63
CA PHE A 133 -7.85 -0.72 -17.38
C PHE A 133 -8.34 0.67 -16.93
N ILE A 134 -8.34 1.65 -17.83
CA ILE A 134 -8.81 3.01 -17.54
C ILE A 134 -10.31 3.05 -17.23
N ALA A 135 -11.12 2.28 -17.97
CA ALA A 135 -12.54 2.14 -17.70
C ALA A 135 -12.80 1.54 -16.31
N GLY A 136 -12.03 0.52 -15.92
CA GLY A 136 -12.09 -0.07 -14.58
C GLY A 136 -11.80 0.94 -13.46
N LEU A 137 -10.74 1.73 -13.59
CA LEU A 137 -10.41 2.80 -12.65
C LEU A 137 -11.51 3.88 -12.58
N SER A 138 -12.11 4.22 -13.73
CA SER A 138 -13.22 5.20 -13.80
C SER A 138 -14.47 4.69 -13.09
N ILE A 139 -14.78 3.40 -13.20
CA ILE A 139 -15.89 2.74 -12.49
C ILE A 139 -15.63 2.73 -10.98
N LEU A 140 -14.39 2.43 -10.55
CA LEU A 140 -14.01 2.48 -9.13
C LEU A 140 -14.11 3.90 -8.55
N PHE A 141 -13.68 4.91 -9.30
CA PHE A 141 -13.85 6.29 -8.90
C PHE A 141 -15.34 6.65 -8.74
N SER A 142 -16.17 6.21 -9.69
CA SER A 142 -17.61 6.42 -9.66
C SER A 142 -18.28 5.73 -8.45
N SER A 143 -17.83 4.53 -8.07
CA SER A 143 -18.35 3.86 -6.87
C SER A 143 -17.96 4.60 -5.57
N GLY A 144 -16.77 5.21 -5.54
CA GLY A 144 -16.37 6.13 -4.48
C GLY A 144 -17.27 7.36 -4.39
N LEU A 145 -17.62 7.99 -5.51
CA LEU A 145 -18.58 9.11 -5.55
C LEU A 145 -19.97 8.70 -5.06
N LEU A 146 -20.49 7.54 -5.51
CA LEU A 146 -21.78 7.02 -5.04
C LEU A 146 -21.76 6.74 -3.53
N THR A 147 -20.65 6.22 -3.02
CA THR A 147 -20.45 6.01 -1.59
C THR A 147 -20.48 7.35 -0.85
N LEU A 148 -19.77 8.37 -1.34
CA LEU A 148 -19.76 9.71 -0.76
C LEU A 148 -21.16 10.34 -0.72
N LEU A 149 -21.93 10.22 -1.81
CA LEU A 149 -23.29 10.76 -1.91
C LEU A 149 -24.27 10.12 -0.90
N ARG A 150 -24.07 8.84 -0.57
CA ARG A 150 -24.86 8.14 0.44
C ARG A 150 -24.36 8.36 1.86
N PHE A 151 -23.11 8.79 2.02
CA PHE A 151 -22.46 8.84 3.31
C PHE A 151 -23.12 9.89 4.21
N ARG A 152 -23.77 9.42 5.28
CA ARG A 152 -24.32 10.28 6.34
C ARG A 152 -23.54 10.05 7.64
N PRO A 153 -22.61 10.96 8.02
CA PRO A 153 -21.82 10.78 9.21
C PRO A 153 -22.70 10.97 10.45
N SER A 154 -22.70 9.97 11.34
CA SER A 154 -23.46 9.97 12.59
C SER A 154 -22.58 10.07 13.83
N LYS A 155 -21.31 9.66 13.71
CA LYS A 155 -20.32 9.64 14.79
C LYS A 155 -19.04 10.36 14.34
N THR A 156 -18.20 10.76 15.29
CA THR A 156 -16.89 11.36 14.98
C THR A 156 -16.01 10.43 14.14
N LEU A 157 -16.11 9.11 14.34
CA LEU A 157 -15.38 8.14 13.52
C LEU A 157 -15.88 8.09 12.08
N ASP A 158 -17.19 8.26 11.86
CA ASP A 158 -17.76 8.40 10.51
C ASP A 158 -17.23 9.66 9.82
N LEU A 159 -17.01 10.73 10.58
CA LEU A 159 -16.43 11.98 10.07
C LEU A 159 -14.98 11.78 9.58
N ALA A 160 -14.17 10.99 10.29
CA ALA A 160 -12.83 10.64 9.82
C ALA A 160 -12.88 9.84 8.51
N LEU A 161 -13.75 8.83 8.45
CA LEU A 161 -13.90 8.00 7.24
C LEU A 161 -14.38 8.81 6.02
N ILE A 162 -15.33 9.73 6.19
CA ILE A 162 -15.81 10.56 5.06
C ILE A 162 -14.76 11.59 4.62
N VAL A 163 -14.00 12.18 5.55
CA VAL A 163 -12.88 13.08 5.22
C VAL A 163 -11.84 12.33 4.41
N ALA A 164 -11.41 11.16 4.87
CA ALA A 164 -10.47 10.32 4.15
C ALA A 164 -10.98 9.92 2.76
N LEU A 165 -12.27 9.59 2.61
CA LEU A 165 -12.88 9.30 1.31
C LEU A 165 -12.84 10.50 0.35
N ILE A 166 -13.18 11.70 0.83
CA ILE A 166 -13.12 12.93 0.02
C ILE A 166 -11.69 13.18 -0.47
N LEU A 167 -10.72 13.06 0.42
CA LEU A 167 -9.31 13.25 0.10
C LEU A 167 -8.82 12.17 -0.89
N LEU A 168 -9.22 10.91 -0.72
CA LEU A 168 -8.89 9.82 -1.63
C LEU A 168 -9.48 10.05 -3.05
N LEU A 169 -10.69 10.59 -3.14
CA LEU A 169 -11.28 11.01 -4.42
C LEU A 169 -10.49 12.17 -5.05
N GLY A 170 -10.04 13.14 -4.25
CA GLY A 170 -9.12 14.19 -4.73
C GLY A 170 -7.84 13.59 -5.33
N GLY A 171 -7.28 12.58 -4.67
CA GLY A 171 -6.16 11.80 -5.21
C GLY A 171 -6.49 11.11 -6.52
N GLY A 172 -7.67 10.49 -6.63
CA GLY A 172 -8.15 9.90 -7.89
C GLY A 172 -8.19 10.90 -9.04
N ALA A 173 -8.64 12.13 -8.81
CA ALA A 173 -8.65 13.19 -9.82
C ALA A 173 -7.23 13.61 -10.25
N ILE A 174 -6.29 13.72 -9.30
CA ILE A 174 -4.87 13.99 -9.61
C ILE A 174 -4.27 12.82 -10.41
N GLY A 175 -4.61 11.57 -10.06
CA GLY A 175 -4.19 10.39 -10.82
C GLY A 175 -4.71 10.41 -12.26
N ALA A 176 -5.96 10.85 -12.47
CA ALA A 176 -6.52 11.04 -13.80
C ALA A 176 -5.79 12.14 -14.60
N TYR A 177 -5.42 13.26 -13.94
CA TYR A 177 -4.57 14.29 -14.55
C TYR A 177 -3.22 13.70 -14.99
N VAL A 178 -2.53 12.97 -14.13
CA VAL A 178 -1.26 12.30 -14.46
C VAL A 178 -1.46 11.34 -15.63
N GLY A 179 -2.52 10.53 -15.63
CA GLY A 179 -2.84 9.62 -16.73
C GLY A 179 -3.10 10.35 -18.06
N SER A 180 -3.75 11.52 -18.02
CA SER A 180 -4.03 12.34 -19.20
C SER A 180 -2.79 12.89 -19.89
N SER A 181 -1.63 12.92 -19.20
CA SER A 181 -0.36 13.33 -19.83
C SER A 181 0.03 12.48 -21.04
N TYR A 182 -0.44 11.23 -21.12
CA TYR A 182 -0.19 10.33 -22.24
C TYR A 182 -0.97 10.70 -23.53
N ILE A 183 -1.82 11.72 -23.47
CA ILE A 183 -2.48 12.28 -24.68
C ILE A 183 -1.46 13.06 -25.54
N SER A 184 -0.44 13.66 -24.92
CA SER A 184 0.63 14.39 -25.60
C SER A 184 1.93 13.60 -25.57
N LYS A 185 2.55 13.39 -26.73
CA LYS A 185 3.85 12.70 -26.84
C LYS A 185 4.98 13.44 -26.10
N GLU A 186 4.93 14.77 -26.10
CA GLU A 186 5.94 15.59 -25.42
C GLU A 186 5.81 15.45 -23.90
N ALA A 187 4.58 15.54 -23.39
CA ALA A 187 4.30 15.37 -21.97
C ALA A 187 4.62 13.96 -21.48
N SER A 188 4.24 12.92 -22.25
CA SER A 188 4.51 11.52 -21.91
C SER A 188 6.00 11.23 -21.90
N GLY A 189 6.74 11.63 -22.93
CA GLY A 189 8.19 11.40 -23.01
C GLY A 189 8.96 12.14 -21.92
N GLY A 190 8.58 13.39 -21.62
CA GLY A 190 9.16 14.14 -20.50
C GLY A 190 8.90 13.48 -19.15
N PHE A 191 7.70 12.95 -18.94
CA PHE A 191 7.31 12.23 -17.73
C PHE A 191 8.03 10.88 -17.59
N GLU A 192 8.14 10.10 -18.66
CA GLU A 192 8.84 8.81 -18.68
C GLU A 192 10.32 8.99 -18.36
N ARG A 193 10.98 9.96 -19.01
CA ARG A 193 12.36 10.33 -18.70
C ARG A 193 12.54 10.75 -17.25
N ALA A 194 11.65 11.60 -16.72
CA ALA A 194 11.69 11.99 -15.31
C ALA A 194 11.55 10.77 -14.37
N LYS A 195 10.64 9.83 -14.68
CA LYS A 195 10.50 8.59 -13.91
C LYS A 195 11.75 7.72 -13.93
N ILE A 196 12.45 7.64 -15.07
CA ILE A 196 13.71 6.88 -15.19
C ILE A 196 14.79 7.56 -14.35
N LEU A 197 14.98 8.87 -14.50
CA LEU A 197 16.00 9.64 -13.77
C LEU A 197 15.80 9.57 -12.24
N ALA A 198 14.55 9.66 -11.78
CA ALA A 198 14.19 9.55 -10.36
C ALA A 198 14.59 8.22 -9.71
N ARG A 199 14.88 7.17 -10.48
CA ARG A 199 15.37 5.88 -9.96
C ARG A 199 16.84 5.89 -9.59
N PHE A 200 17.58 6.89 -10.05
CA PHE A 200 18.99 7.07 -9.71
C PHE A 200 19.15 8.23 -8.73
N ASN A 201 18.44 9.33 -8.97
CA ASN A 201 18.39 10.46 -8.06
C ASN A 201 17.03 11.19 -8.20
N PRO A 202 16.20 11.24 -7.13
CA PRO A 202 14.92 11.94 -7.14
C PRO A 202 15.00 13.43 -7.54
N ASP A 203 16.08 14.13 -7.20
CA ASP A 203 16.28 15.56 -7.50
C ASP A 203 16.29 15.83 -9.02
N LEU A 204 16.70 14.83 -9.82
CA LEU A 204 16.75 14.96 -11.29
C LEU A 204 15.37 15.01 -11.95
N ALA A 205 14.32 14.62 -11.23
CA ALA A 205 12.95 14.61 -11.73
C ALA A 205 12.09 15.73 -11.14
N GLU A 206 12.60 16.48 -10.15
CA GLU A 206 11.82 17.47 -9.42
C GLU A 206 11.29 18.59 -10.29
N ASP A 207 11.94 18.94 -11.40
CA ASP A 207 11.47 20.01 -12.29
C ASP A 207 10.27 19.57 -13.17
N ASN A 208 10.03 18.26 -13.32
CA ASN A 208 8.91 17.74 -14.09
C ASN A 208 7.60 17.76 -13.28
N GLU A 209 6.63 18.56 -13.73
CA GLU A 209 5.35 18.75 -13.05
C GLU A 209 4.53 17.46 -12.91
N ILE A 210 4.44 16.67 -13.98
CA ILE A 210 3.63 15.44 -14.02
C ILE A 210 4.22 14.41 -13.05
N TRP A 211 5.55 14.33 -12.98
CA TRP A 211 6.25 13.50 -12.00
C TRP A 211 5.96 13.96 -10.57
N ARG A 212 6.01 15.26 -10.28
CA ARG A 212 5.64 15.79 -8.95
C ARG A 212 4.18 15.47 -8.58
N ALA A 213 3.26 15.63 -9.53
CA ALA A 213 1.84 15.31 -9.34
C ALA A 213 1.64 13.80 -9.07
N MET A 214 2.33 12.94 -9.81
CA MET A 214 2.36 11.49 -9.57
C MET A 214 2.87 11.17 -8.15
N THR A 215 3.96 11.79 -7.72
CA THR A 215 4.54 11.60 -6.39
C THR A 215 3.57 12.02 -5.28
N GLY A 216 2.93 13.19 -5.39
CA GLY A 216 1.91 13.62 -4.44
C GLY A 216 0.68 12.70 -4.41
N HIS A 217 0.23 12.24 -5.59
CA HIS A 217 -0.84 11.25 -5.73
C HIS A 217 -0.51 9.95 -4.99
N LEU A 218 0.61 9.31 -5.33
CA LEU A 218 0.93 7.97 -4.83
C LEU A 218 1.09 7.95 -3.30
N HIS A 219 1.74 8.97 -2.73
CA HIS A 219 1.94 9.10 -1.28
C HIS A 219 0.60 9.18 -0.55
N THR A 220 -0.24 10.11 -0.99
CA THR A 220 -1.52 10.38 -0.32
C THR A 220 -2.47 9.20 -0.43
N MET A 221 -2.54 8.56 -1.61
CA MET A 221 -3.46 7.43 -1.85
C MET A 221 -3.16 6.26 -0.92
N VAL A 222 -1.89 5.86 -0.81
CA VAL A 222 -1.48 4.74 0.05
C VAL A 222 -1.62 5.10 1.54
N ALA A 223 -1.22 6.31 1.93
CA ALA A 223 -1.35 6.76 3.32
C ALA A 223 -2.82 6.79 3.79
N LEU A 224 -3.71 7.42 3.01
CA LEU A 224 -5.13 7.50 3.34
C LEU A 224 -5.81 6.13 3.33
N ALA A 225 -5.54 5.27 2.35
CA ALA A 225 -6.13 3.93 2.30
C ALA A 225 -5.72 3.06 3.51
N THR A 226 -4.47 3.20 3.94
CA THR A 226 -3.96 2.55 5.15
C THR A 226 -4.65 3.10 6.40
N THR A 227 -4.79 4.42 6.51
CA THR A 227 -5.51 5.08 7.61
C THR A 227 -6.99 4.67 7.65
N ILE A 228 -7.69 4.63 6.51
CA ILE A 228 -9.08 4.16 6.43
C ILE A 228 -9.16 2.74 6.96
N THR A 229 -8.26 1.84 6.53
CA THR A 229 -8.26 0.45 7.00
C THR A 229 -8.01 0.34 8.51
N PHE A 230 -7.12 1.18 9.05
CA PHE A 230 -6.94 1.33 10.49
C PHE A 230 -8.23 1.79 11.18
N LEU A 231 -8.89 2.83 10.66
CA LEU A 231 -10.16 3.34 11.18
C LEU A 231 -11.29 2.31 11.09
N LEU A 232 -11.32 1.47 10.05
CA LEU A 232 -12.23 0.33 9.94
C LEU A 232 -11.95 -0.72 11.02
N GLY A 233 -10.68 -0.97 11.34
CA GLY A 233 -10.30 -1.81 12.47
C GLY A 233 -10.77 -1.24 13.81
N VAL A 234 -10.58 0.07 14.04
CA VAL A 234 -11.12 0.78 15.21
C VAL A 234 -12.64 0.66 15.27
N TYR A 235 -13.33 0.83 14.14
CA TYR A 235 -14.79 0.68 14.03
C TYR A 235 -15.23 -0.74 14.42
N LYS A 236 -14.52 -1.76 13.93
CA LYS A 236 -14.84 -3.18 14.14
C LYS A 236 -14.68 -3.63 15.59
N ILE A 237 -13.66 -3.14 16.28
CA ILE A 237 -13.47 -3.39 17.71
C ILE A 237 -14.42 -2.56 18.56
N GLY A 238 -14.64 -1.32 18.16
CA GLY A 238 -15.39 -0.34 18.92
C GLY A 238 -14.48 0.53 19.79
N ILE A 239 -14.93 1.74 20.05
CA ILE A 239 -14.19 2.73 20.84
C ILE A 239 -15.09 3.26 21.97
N PRO A 240 -14.56 3.50 23.18
CA PRO A 240 -15.34 4.08 24.27
C PRO A 240 -15.88 5.47 23.92
N ASN A 241 -17.09 5.77 24.40
CA ASN A 241 -17.68 7.10 24.32
C ASN A 241 -17.03 8.03 25.36
N GLY A 242 -15.79 8.48 25.09
CA GLY A 242 -15.02 9.35 25.97
C GLY A 242 -14.49 10.60 25.28
N ARG A 243 -14.18 11.65 26.05
CA ARG A 243 -13.57 12.89 25.54
C ARG A 243 -12.23 12.61 24.84
N PHE A 244 -11.39 11.76 25.43
CA PHE A 244 -10.10 11.39 24.85
C PHE A 244 -10.24 10.68 23.51
N ALA A 245 -11.16 9.71 23.40
CA ALA A 245 -11.46 9.04 22.14
C ALA A 245 -11.89 10.03 21.04
N LYS A 246 -12.80 10.97 21.37
CA LYS A 246 -13.24 12.01 20.43
C LYS A 246 -12.08 12.92 20.00
N VAL A 247 -11.26 13.40 20.94
CA VAL A 247 -10.09 14.25 20.64
C VAL A 247 -9.09 13.50 19.76
N SER A 248 -8.80 12.23 20.05
CA SER A 248 -7.89 11.43 19.22
C SER A 248 -8.41 11.23 17.80
N ILE A 249 -9.72 11.01 17.60
CA ILE A 249 -10.30 10.93 16.26
C ILE A 249 -10.21 12.29 15.54
N LEU A 250 -10.43 13.41 16.23
CA LEU A 250 -10.25 14.75 15.64
C LEU A 250 -8.80 15.02 15.25
N LEU A 251 -7.83 14.51 16.02
CA LEU A 251 -6.41 14.57 15.65
C LEU A 251 -6.11 13.71 14.42
N VAL A 252 -6.77 12.56 14.25
CA VAL A 252 -6.68 11.76 13.02
C VAL A 252 -7.22 12.55 11.83
N ILE A 253 -8.39 13.18 11.95
CA ILE A 253 -8.96 14.04 10.89
C ILE A 253 -8.00 15.17 10.51
N LEU A 254 -7.43 15.85 11.52
CA LEU A 254 -6.43 16.89 11.27
C LEU A 254 -5.20 16.32 10.58
N GLY A 255 -4.70 15.17 11.04
CA GLY A 255 -3.58 14.46 10.41
C GLY A 255 -3.84 14.10 8.95
N GLU A 256 -5.02 13.55 8.64
CA GLU A 256 -5.44 13.22 7.27
C GLU A 256 -5.47 14.46 6.37
N LEU A 257 -6.09 15.55 6.83
CA LEU A 257 -6.18 16.81 6.08
C LEU A 257 -4.81 17.40 5.81
N VAL A 258 -4.00 17.59 6.86
CA VAL A 258 -2.68 18.22 6.74
C VAL A 258 -1.76 17.34 5.88
N MET A 259 -1.83 16.01 6.05
CA MET A 259 -1.07 15.07 5.23
C MET A 259 -1.48 15.15 3.76
N ALA A 260 -2.76 15.00 3.45
CA ALA A 260 -3.22 15.05 2.07
C ALA A 260 -2.90 16.39 1.39
N ILE A 261 -3.15 17.52 2.06
CA ILE A 261 -2.81 18.84 1.54
C ILE A 261 -1.31 18.97 1.32
N ALA A 262 -0.48 18.57 2.29
CA ALA A 262 0.97 18.62 2.17
C ALA A 262 1.49 17.79 0.98
N SER A 263 1.00 16.56 0.81
CA SER A 263 1.42 15.70 -0.31
C SER A 263 0.90 16.17 -1.65
N TYR A 264 -0.35 16.62 -1.76
CA TYR A 264 -0.83 17.17 -3.03
C TYR A 264 -0.13 18.48 -3.38
N SER A 265 0.31 19.25 -2.38
CA SER A 265 1.10 20.46 -2.61
C SER A 265 2.45 20.19 -3.27
N VAL A 266 2.98 18.95 -3.25
CA VAL A 266 4.20 18.54 -3.98
C VAL A 266 4.11 18.91 -5.46
N TRP A 267 2.91 18.79 -6.05
CA TRP A 267 2.65 19.18 -7.43
C TRP A 267 3.14 20.61 -7.72
N PHE A 268 2.81 21.55 -6.83
CA PHE A 268 3.09 22.97 -6.99
C PHE A 268 4.41 23.42 -6.33
N PHE A 269 4.85 22.74 -5.27
CA PHE A 269 5.94 23.20 -4.39
C PHE A 269 7.02 22.13 -4.14
N GLY A 270 7.40 21.37 -5.17
CA GLY A 270 8.32 20.21 -5.10
C GLY A 270 9.50 20.35 -4.13
N LYS A 271 10.38 21.33 -4.35
CA LYS A 271 11.63 21.56 -3.59
C LYS A 271 11.45 21.78 -2.08
N ILE A 272 10.25 21.92 -1.54
CA ILE A 272 10.01 22.02 -0.08
C ILE A 272 9.06 20.95 0.45
N ALA A 273 8.57 20.08 -0.42
CA ALA A 273 7.52 19.11 -0.13
C ALA A 273 7.82 18.22 1.09
N HIS A 274 9.03 17.66 1.19
CA HIS A 274 9.42 16.79 2.30
C HIS A 274 9.42 17.50 3.66
N LEU A 275 9.65 18.83 3.70
CA LEU A 275 9.57 19.63 4.92
C LEU A 275 8.12 19.80 5.42
N ILE A 276 7.15 19.70 4.52
CA ILE A 276 5.72 19.84 4.83
C ILE A 276 5.12 18.46 5.12
N ILE A 277 5.48 17.45 4.33
CA ILE A 277 4.97 16.08 4.45
C ILE A 277 5.41 15.43 5.77
N THR A 278 6.68 15.57 6.15
CA THR A 278 7.23 14.89 7.35
C THR A 278 6.46 15.25 8.63
N PRO A 279 6.28 16.54 9.03
CA PRO A 279 5.50 16.87 10.22
C PRO A 279 4.04 16.46 10.11
N ALA A 280 3.45 16.52 8.91
CA ALA A 280 2.07 16.09 8.68
C ALA A 280 1.89 14.58 8.92
N ALA A 281 2.81 13.76 8.39
CA ALA A 281 2.85 12.32 8.60
C ALA A 281 3.05 11.98 10.08
N LEU A 282 3.93 12.70 10.79
CA LEU A 282 4.14 12.49 12.22
C LEU A 282 2.89 12.78 13.06
N ILE A 283 2.12 13.82 12.72
CA ILE A 283 0.83 14.11 13.38
C ILE A 283 -0.16 12.95 13.16
N LEU A 284 -0.30 12.50 11.92
CA LEU A 284 -1.21 11.41 11.58
C LEU A 284 -0.82 10.13 12.32
N ILE A 285 0.43 9.71 12.24
CA ILE A 285 0.91 8.47 12.86
C ILE A 285 0.88 8.58 14.40
N ALA A 286 1.11 9.77 14.98
CA ALA A 286 0.95 9.99 16.43
C ALA A 286 -0.51 9.81 16.86
N SER A 287 -1.43 10.41 16.10
CA SER A 287 -2.85 10.36 16.39
C SER A 287 -3.41 8.93 16.26
N THR A 288 -3.01 8.16 15.26
CA THR A 288 -3.41 6.75 15.10
C THR A 288 -2.79 5.87 16.18
N LEU A 289 -1.54 6.13 16.59
CA LEU A 289 -0.92 5.43 17.71
C LEU A 289 -1.70 5.64 19.00
N ILE A 290 -1.99 6.90 19.37
CA ILE A 290 -2.80 7.21 20.57
C ILE A 290 -4.16 6.52 20.47
N LEU A 291 -4.84 6.64 19.32
CA LEU A 291 -6.15 6.05 19.09
C LEU A 291 -6.11 4.51 19.27
N SER A 292 -5.07 3.83 18.81
CA SER A 292 -4.92 2.37 18.92
C SER A 292 -4.90 1.85 20.37
N PHE A 293 -4.44 2.67 21.31
CA PHE A 293 -4.44 2.35 22.75
C PHE A 293 -5.73 2.73 23.48
N LEU A 294 -6.54 3.63 22.90
CA LEU A 294 -7.86 3.98 23.41
C LEU A 294 -8.95 2.95 23.03
N VAL A 295 -8.69 2.14 22.00
CA VAL A 295 -9.50 0.97 21.68
C VAL A 295 -9.35 -0.09 22.78
N GLY A 296 -10.46 -0.64 23.27
CA GLY A 296 -10.48 -1.56 24.41
C GLY A 296 -11.64 -2.55 24.37
N GLY A 297 -11.82 -3.30 25.46
CA GLY A 297 -12.91 -4.28 25.60
C GLY A 297 -12.48 -5.74 25.73
N TYR A 298 -11.17 -6.02 25.77
CA TYR A 298 -10.64 -7.38 25.88
C TYR A 298 -9.72 -7.55 27.08
N LYS A 299 -9.88 -8.66 27.83
CA LYS A 299 -8.89 -9.06 28.84
C LYS A 299 -7.63 -9.56 28.13
N PHE A 300 -6.47 -9.37 28.76
CA PHE A 300 -5.17 -9.72 28.16
C PHE A 300 -5.11 -11.17 27.63
N LYS A 301 -5.54 -12.16 28.42
CA LYS A 301 -5.51 -13.58 27.98
C LYS A 301 -6.48 -13.90 26.84
N GLU A 302 -7.65 -13.28 26.83
CA GLU A 302 -8.67 -13.45 25.78
C GLU A 302 -8.21 -12.83 24.46
N SER A 303 -7.43 -11.74 24.54
CA SER A 303 -6.95 -10.99 23.38
C SER A 303 -6.02 -11.78 22.44
N PHE A 304 -5.37 -12.86 22.90
CA PHE A 304 -4.52 -13.69 22.03
C PHE A 304 -5.27 -14.83 21.35
N ARG A 305 -6.42 -15.25 21.89
CA ARG A 305 -7.16 -16.43 21.41
C ARG A 305 -8.27 -16.07 20.42
N GLU A 306 -8.79 -14.85 20.50
CA GLU A 306 -9.90 -14.40 19.68
C GLU A 306 -9.43 -13.51 18.52
N PRO A 307 -9.99 -13.67 17.30
CA PRO A 307 -9.61 -12.85 16.15
C PRO A 307 -9.83 -11.35 16.33
N LYS A 308 -10.83 -10.92 17.11
CA LYS A 308 -10.99 -9.52 17.49
C LYS A 308 -9.89 -9.04 18.45
N GLY A 309 -9.44 -9.89 19.36
CA GLY A 309 -8.28 -9.62 20.21
C GLY A 309 -6.99 -9.48 19.39
N LEU A 310 -6.79 -10.36 18.41
CA LEU A 310 -5.73 -10.25 17.42
C LEU A 310 -5.81 -8.92 16.65
N LEU A 311 -7.00 -8.53 16.18
CA LEU A 311 -7.21 -7.26 15.48
C LEU A 311 -6.81 -6.06 16.37
N LEU A 312 -7.19 -6.07 17.66
CA LEU A 312 -6.77 -5.06 18.63
C LEU A 312 -5.24 -4.96 18.74
N TRP A 313 -4.54 -6.09 18.82
CA TRP A 313 -3.07 -6.10 18.83
C TRP A 313 -2.47 -5.71 17.49
N GLY A 314 -3.10 -6.06 16.37
CA GLY A 314 -2.71 -5.59 15.04
C GLY A 314 -2.73 -4.07 14.95
N LEU A 315 -3.76 -3.41 15.48
CA LEU A 315 -3.83 -1.95 15.55
C LEU A 315 -2.68 -1.35 16.38
N ARG A 316 -2.38 -1.94 17.54
CA ARG A 316 -1.35 -1.42 18.47
C ARG A 316 0.06 -1.70 17.97
N LEU A 317 0.39 -2.98 17.76
CA LEU A 317 1.70 -3.40 17.29
C LEU A 317 1.99 -2.85 15.92
N GLY A 318 1.01 -2.84 15.00
CA GLY A 318 1.16 -2.24 13.67
C GLY A 318 1.54 -0.76 13.73
N ASN A 319 0.89 0.03 14.59
CA ASN A 319 1.27 1.44 14.77
C ASN A 319 2.62 1.61 15.47
N ILE A 320 2.94 0.82 16.51
CA ILE A 320 4.26 0.84 17.14
C ILE A 320 5.36 0.54 16.12
N TRP A 321 5.15 -0.47 15.28
CA TRP A 321 6.09 -0.87 14.25
C TRP A 321 6.23 0.18 13.16
N THR A 322 5.11 0.76 12.72
CA THR A 322 5.11 1.88 11.78
C THR A 322 5.92 3.04 12.34
N TRP A 323 5.77 3.37 13.62
CA TRP A 323 6.58 4.39 14.27
C TRP A 323 8.07 4.06 14.27
N ALA A 324 8.43 2.88 14.79
CA ALA A 324 9.81 2.50 15.02
C ALA A 324 10.61 2.25 13.73
N PHE A 325 9.97 1.64 12.73
CA PHE A 325 10.66 1.14 11.54
C PHE A 325 10.25 1.84 10.25
N ILE A 326 9.27 2.75 10.26
CA ILE A 326 8.88 3.50 9.06
C ILE A 326 9.00 4.99 9.34
N ALA A 327 8.17 5.54 10.21
CA ALA A 327 8.06 6.98 10.45
C ALA A 327 9.36 7.61 10.96
N LEU A 328 9.95 7.03 12.02
CA LEU A 328 11.16 7.59 12.62
C LEU A 328 12.37 7.49 11.66
N PRO A 329 12.67 6.34 11.02
CA PRO A 329 13.73 6.30 10.04
C PRO A 329 13.49 7.24 8.84
N GLY A 330 12.24 7.35 8.37
CA GLY A 330 11.88 8.28 7.30
C GLY A 330 12.11 9.73 7.67
N ALA A 331 11.73 10.12 8.89
CA ALA A 331 12.00 11.46 9.40
C ALA A 331 13.51 11.72 9.54
N ILE A 332 14.29 10.74 10.00
CA ILE A 332 15.76 10.85 10.08
C ILE A 332 16.35 11.03 8.68
N VAL A 333 15.98 10.19 7.71
CA VAL A 333 16.41 10.33 6.31
C VAL A 333 16.02 11.71 5.77
N ALA A 334 14.76 12.12 5.93
CA ALA A 334 14.27 13.43 5.46
C ALA A 334 15.00 14.63 6.09
N ILE A 335 15.32 14.59 7.38
CA ILE A 335 16.06 15.65 8.08
C ILE A 335 17.52 15.67 7.64
N SER A 336 18.13 14.50 7.47
CA SER A 336 19.53 14.37 7.04
C SER A 336 19.76 14.90 5.63
N LEU A 337 18.75 14.88 4.75
CA LEU A 337 18.85 15.34 3.36
C LEU A 337 19.01 16.85 3.17
N ARG A 338 18.79 17.65 4.22
CA ARG A 338 18.92 19.11 4.15
C ARG A 338 19.83 19.59 5.25
N LYS A 339 20.61 20.64 4.97
CA LYS A 339 21.22 21.43 6.04
C LYS A 339 20.06 21.97 6.90
N PRO A 340 19.87 21.49 8.14
CA PRO A 340 18.90 22.05 9.05
C PRO A 340 19.12 23.56 9.16
N LEU A 341 18.03 24.32 9.25
CA LEU A 341 18.11 25.78 9.40
C LEU A 341 18.74 26.20 10.74
N PHE A 342 18.63 25.35 11.77
CA PHE A 342 19.02 25.64 13.15
C PHE A 342 20.26 24.88 13.62
N PHE A 343 20.76 23.93 12.82
CA PHE A 343 21.94 23.13 13.12
C PHE A 343 22.65 22.86 11.80
N LYS A 344 23.98 22.99 11.70
CA LYS A 344 24.75 22.73 10.47
C LYS A 344 25.55 21.42 10.58
N PRO A 345 24.92 20.24 10.72
CA PRO A 345 25.64 18.99 10.54
C PRO A 345 26.14 18.89 9.08
N GLU A 346 27.25 18.21 8.87
CA GLU A 346 27.84 17.95 7.54
C GLU A 346 26.97 17.06 6.64
N PHE A 347 25.77 16.68 7.09
CA PHE A 347 25.00 15.51 6.63
C PHE A 347 24.35 15.60 5.25
N ARG A 348 24.76 16.50 4.36
CA ARG A 348 24.47 16.38 2.93
C ARG A 348 25.66 15.74 2.22
N SER A 349 26.05 14.56 2.71
CA SER A 349 27.08 13.76 2.09
C SER A 349 26.41 12.88 1.03
N GLU A 350 26.97 12.87 -0.18
CA GLU A 350 26.57 11.97 -1.27
C GLU A 350 26.53 10.50 -0.81
N LEU A 351 27.24 10.17 0.29
CA LEU A 351 27.17 8.88 0.99
C LEU A 351 25.79 8.54 1.59
N TRP A 352 24.79 9.41 1.56
CA TRP A 352 23.44 9.16 2.09
C TRP A 352 22.31 9.30 1.07
N ASP A 353 22.58 9.81 -0.14
CA ASP A 353 21.60 9.92 -1.24
C ASP A 353 20.97 8.55 -1.57
N TRP A 354 21.74 7.50 -1.33
CA TRP A 354 21.33 6.14 -1.50
C TRP A 354 20.29 5.68 -0.47
N ALA A 355 20.41 6.15 0.77
CA ALA A 355 19.51 5.79 1.86
C ALA A 355 18.16 6.48 1.62
N GLU A 356 18.19 7.69 1.07
CA GLU A 356 17.02 8.36 0.53
C GLU A 356 16.36 7.56 -0.59
N LEU A 357 17.11 7.17 -1.62
CA LEU A 357 16.56 6.40 -2.73
C LEU A 357 15.93 5.07 -2.26
N SER A 358 16.66 4.31 -1.45
CA SER A 358 16.21 3.03 -0.89
C SER A 358 14.97 3.21 -0.01
N TYR A 359 14.99 4.20 0.89
CA TYR A 359 13.85 4.50 1.74
C TYR A 359 12.66 4.95 0.89
N ASN A 360 12.80 5.98 0.05
CA ASN A 360 11.75 6.57 -0.79
C ASN A 360 11.04 5.56 -1.69
N ILE A 361 11.70 4.47 -2.08
CA ILE A 361 11.07 3.40 -2.86
C ILE A 361 10.48 2.33 -1.94
N GLY A 362 11.26 1.83 -0.97
CA GLY A 362 10.91 0.61 -0.25
C GLY A 362 9.83 0.77 0.82
N HIS A 363 9.73 1.94 1.47
CA HIS A 363 8.76 2.13 2.56
C HIS A 363 7.31 2.09 2.07
N TRP A 364 7.02 2.49 0.83
CA TRP A 364 5.67 2.36 0.25
C TRP A 364 5.21 0.92 0.15
N HIS A 365 6.12 0.01 -0.22
CA HIS A 365 5.82 -1.41 -0.29
C HIS A 365 5.50 -1.97 1.09
N ILE A 366 6.22 -1.52 2.12
CA ILE A 366 5.95 -1.85 3.52
C ILE A 366 4.54 -1.35 3.92
N ILE A 367 4.17 -0.12 3.57
CA ILE A 367 2.84 0.43 3.89
C ILE A 367 1.73 -0.34 3.16
N VAL A 368 1.93 -0.74 1.90
CA VAL A 368 0.97 -1.59 1.17
C VAL A 368 0.80 -2.96 1.84
N VAL A 369 1.89 -3.57 2.34
CA VAL A 369 1.82 -4.81 3.11
C VAL A 369 1.06 -4.61 4.43
N LEU A 370 1.34 -3.52 5.16
CA LEU A 370 0.59 -3.14 6.37
C LEU A 370 -0.91 -2.99 6.07
N TRP A 371 -1.28 -2.31 4.99
CA TRP A 371 -2.66 -2.18 4.56
C TRP A 371 -3.31 -3.54 4.31
N GLY A 372 -2.69 -4.40 3.49
CA GLY A 372 -3.22 -5.72 3.16
C GLY A 372 -3.39 -6.63 4.38
N VAL A 373 -2.39 -6.70 5.25
CA VAL A 373 -2.45 -7.52 6.47
C VAL A 373 -3.48 -6.95 7.45
N MET A 374 -3.51 -5.63 7.66
CA MET A 374 -4.50 -5.00 8.53
C MET A 374 -5.94 -5.28 8.05
N LEU A 375 -6.17 -5.20 6.73
CA LEU A 375 -7.46 -5.52 6.12
C LEU A 375 -7.82 -7.01 6.32
N LEU A 376 -6.85 -7.92 6.19
CA LEU A 376 -7.05 -9.33 6.51
C LEU A 376 -7.46 -9.52 7.98
N LEU A 377 -6.83 -8.82 8.92
CA LEU A 377 -7.22 -8.90 10.34
C LEU A 377 -8.65 -8.39 10.57
N VAL A 378 -9.09 -7.36 9.84
CA VAL A 378 -10.48 -6.86 9.88
C VAL A 378 -11.46 -7.93 9.41
N TYR A 379 -11.10 -8.72 8.39
CA TYR A 379 -11.93 -9.82 7.90
C TYR A 379 -11.98 -10.98 8.90
N LEU A 380 -10.84 -11.36 9.47
CA LEU A 380 -10.76 -12.45 10.45
C LEU A 380 -11.51 -12.15 11.73
N ALA A 381 -11.71 -10.87 12.08
CA ALA A 381 -12.52 -10.46 13.21
C ALA A 381 -13.99 -10.94 13.15
N ASP A 382 -14.48 -11.33 11.97
CA ASP A 382 -15.81 -11.94 11.77
C ASP A 382 -15.82 -13.47 11.89
N VAL A 383 -14.66 -14.11 12.00
CA VAL A 383 -14.54 -15.58 12.09
C VAL A 383 -14.43 -15.99 13.55
N ARG A 384 -15.34 -16.84 14.04
CA ARG A 384 -15.30 -17.32 15.44
C ARG A 384 -14.45 -18.58 15.57
N SER A 385 -13.15 -18.46 15.35
CA SER A 385 -12.22 -19.60 15.40
C SER A 385 -10.88 -19.24 16.04
N LYS A 386 -10.41 -20.08 16.98
CA LYS A 386 -9.05 -19.99 17.54
C LYS A 386 -7.97 -20.19 16.46
N TRP A 387 -8.30 -20.96 15.41
CA TRP A 387 -7.39 -21.18 14.28
C TRP A 387 -7.27 -19.93 13.42
N ALA A 388 -8.36 -19.17 13.26
CA ALA A 388 -8.30 -17.87 12.59
C ALA A 388 -7.39 -16.89 13.35
N SER A 389 -7.47 -16.90 14.69
CA SER A 389 -6.57 -16.09 15.53
C SER A 389 -5.11 -16.54 15.35
N ALA A 390 -4.83 -17.85 15.42
CA ALA A 390 -3.47 -18.37 15.24
C ALA A 390 -2.89 -18.02 13.86
N ALA A 391 -3.64 -18.26 12.77
CA ALA A 391 -3.22 -17.93 11.41
C ALA A 391 -2.98 -16.42 11.23
N GLY A 392 -3.85 -15.60 11.81
CA GLY A 392 -3.68 -14.15 11.77
C GLY A 392 -2.51 -13.64 12.63
N TRP A 393 -2.17 -14.31 13.73
CA TRP A 393 -0.92 -14.03 14.48
C TRP A 393 0.33 -14.39 13.69
N LEU A 394 0.34 -15.51 12.95
CA LEU A 394 1.44 -15.84 12.04
C LEU A 394 1.61 -14.75 10.97
N SER A 395 0.49 -14.28 10.40
CA SER A 395 0.47 -13.17 9.43
C SER A 395 1.06 -11.90 10.04
N LEU A 396 0.61 -11.52 11.24
CA LEU A 396 1.04 -10.30 11.92
C LEU A 396 2.51 -10.38 12.33
N ILE A 397 2.96 -11.45 12.98
CA ILE A 397 4.36 -11.62 13.42
C ILE A 397 5.30 -11.65 12.21
N GLY A 398 4.94 -12.41 11.17
CA GLY A 398 5.71 -12.45 9.93
C GLY A 398 5.80 -11.08 9.28
N MET A 399 4.69 -10.32 9.23
CA MET A 399 4.68 -8.95 8.73
C MET A 399 5.59 -8.02 9.56
N LEU A 400 5.49 -8.06 10.89
CA LEU A 400 6.34 -7.23 11.77
C LEU A 400 7.82 -7.56 11.54
N GLY A 401 8.18 -8.85 11.54
CA GLY A 401 9.55 -9.30 11.27
C GLY A 401 10.05 -8.86 9.90
N ALA A 402 9.26 -9.08 8.85
CA ALA A 402 9.65 -8.78 7.47
C ALA A 402 9.81 -7.28 7.24
N THR A 403 8.89 -6.46 7.75
CA THR A 403 8.91 -5.01 7.55
C THR A 403 10.05 -4.34 8.32
N ALA A 404 10.30 -4.73 9.57
CA ALA A 404 11.44 -4.25 10.33
C ALA A 404 12.77 -4.67 9.68
N ALA A 405 12.92 -5.95 9.38
CA ALA A 405 14.15 -6.47 8.80
C ALA A 405 14.44 -5.89 7.41
N THR A 406 13.41 -5.71 6.58
CA THR A 406 13.57 -5.07 5.26
C THR A 406 13.97 -3.60 5.43
N ASN A 407 13.34 -2.86 6.33
CA ASN A 407 13.69 -1.46 6.54
C ASN A 407 15.12 -1.28 7.07
N LEU A 408 15.50 -2.05 8.09
CA LEU A 408 16.86 -2.03 8.61
C LEU A 408 17.89 -2.45 7.55
N TYR A 409 17.57 -3.46 6.73
CA TYR A 409 18.42 -3.84 5.60
C TYR A 409 18.62 -2.68 4.61
N MET A 410 17.53 -2.00 4.25
CA MET A 410 17.54 -0.83 3.36
C MET A 410 18.28 0.38 3.92
N LEU A 411 18.45 0.49 5.23
CA LEU A 411 19.20 1.59 5.86
C LEU A 411 20.65 1.22 6.17
N ALA A 412 20.97 -0.06 6.27
CA ALA A 412 22.31 -0.55 6.58
C ALA A 412 23.17 -0.86 5.34
N ASN A 413 22.55 -1.09 4.18
CA ASN A 413 23.27 -1.55 2.99
C ASN A 413 23.13 -0.56 1.83
N PRO A 414 24.19 0.20 1.47
CA PRO A 414 24.15 1.06 0.31
C PRO A 414 23.85 0.29 -0.98
N PRO A 415 23.00 0.79 -1.89
CA PRO A 415 22.82 0.24 -3.22
C PRO A 415 24.15 0.36 -3.97
N GLY A 416 24.88 -0.74 -4.04
CA GLY A 416 25.77 -1.01 -5.16
C GLY A 416 24.97 -1.55 -6.35
N PRO A 417 25.63 -1.84 -7.49
CA PRO A 417 25.15 -2.91 -8.36
C PRO A 417 24.83 -4.08 -7.45
N TYR A 418 23.66 -4.70 -7.60
CA TYR A 418 23.19 -5.75 -6.71
C TYR A 418 24.04 -7.03 -6.86
N SER A 419 25.34 -6.97 -6.60
CA SER A 419 26.32 -8.00 -6.87
C SER A 419 27.14 -8.24 -5.60
N PRO A 420 27.05 -9.43 -4.99
CA PRO A 420 26.27 -10.57 -5.46
C PRO A 420 24.76 -10.33 -5.32
N ASN A 421 23.99 -11.18 -6.01
CA ASN A 421 22.53 -11.30 -5.93
C ASN A 421 22.02 -10.87 -4.53
N PRO A 422 21.08 -9.90 -4.41
CA PRO A 422 20.63 -9.44 -3.11
C PRO A 422 19.97 -10.60 -2.34
N TYR A 423 19.39 -11.58 -3.04
CA TYR A 423 18.85 -12.82 -2.48
C TYR A 423 19.92 -13.77 -1.89
N SER A 424 21.22 -13.51 -2.11
CA SER A 424 22.34 -14.25 -1.50
C SER A 424 22.98 -13.44 -0.37
N ASN A 425 22.14 -12.91 0.52
CA ASN A 425 22.56 -12.13 1.68
C ASN A 425 22.07 -12.80 2.96
N ILE A 426 22.97 -12.96 3.95
CA ILE A 426 22.65 -13.63 5.21
C ILE A 426 21.49 -12.95 5.96
N TRP A 427 21.38 -11.62 5.89
CA TRP A 427 20.27 -10.88 6.49
C TRP A 427 18.93 -11.24 5.82
N LEU A 428 18.93 -11.33 4.49
CA LEU A 428 17.73 -11.71 3.76
C LEU A 428 17.34 -13.16 4.07
N SER A 429 18.27 -14.10 3.96
CA SER A 429 17.98 -15.53 4.13
C SER A 429 17.68 -15.95 5.57
N THR A 430 18.21 -15.24 6.57
CA THR A 430 18.01 -15.60 7.99
C THR A 430 16.91 -14.80 8.69
N ILE A 431 16.55 -13.61 8.19
CA ILE A 431 15.57 -12.74 8.85
C ILE A 431 14.40 -12.39 7.94
N VAL A 432 14.66 -11.83 6.75
CA VAL A 432 13.60 -11.33 5.87
C VAL A 432 12.77 -12.48 5.28
N GLU A 433 13.42 -13.46 4.66
CA GLU A 433 12.76 -14.60 4.01
C GLU A 433 11.97 -15.46 5.01
N PRO A 434 12.51 -15.86 6.18
CA PRO A 434 11.73 -16.60 7.17
C PRO A 434 10.50 -15.81 7.66
N SER A 435 10.63 -14.49 7.83
CA SER A 435 9.50 -13.63 8.22
C SER A 435 8.44 -13.54 7.11
N LEU A 436 8.86 -13.41 5.84
CA LEU A 436 7.96 -13.43 4.69
C LEU A 436 7.27 -14.79 4.51
N ILE A 437 7.98 -15.90 4.74
CA ILE A 437 7.42 -17.26 4.73
C ILE A 437 6.36 -17.39 5.82
N LEU A 438 6.69 -16.98 7.05
CA LEU A 438 5.76 -17.01 8.19
C LEU A 438 4.49 -16.19 7.89
N MET A 439 4.66 -14.99 7.33
CA MET A 439 3.56 -14.13 6.91
C MET A 439 2.70 -14.82 5.84
N SER A 440 3.33 -15.41 4.82
CA SER A 440 2.64 -16.07 3.70
C SER A 440 1.85 -17.29 4.14
N ILE A 441 2.43 -18.13 5.02
CA ILE A 441 1.73 -19.27 5.64
C ILE A 441 0.53 -18.78 6.44
N GLY A 442 0.71 -17.72 7.24
CA GLY A 442 -0.38 -17.08 7.97
C GLY A 442 -1.52 -16.63 7.06
N ILE A 443 -1.20 -15.89 6.00
CA ILE A 443 -2.19 -15.36 5.04
C ILE A 443 -2.94 -16.51 4.34
N ALA A 444 -2.22 -17.53 3.87
CA ALA A 444 -2.82 -18.70 3.23
C ALA A 444 -3.75 -19.47 4.17
N ALA A 445 -3.31 -19.72 5.40
CA ALA A 445 -4.13 -20.37 6.42
C ALA A 445 -5.36 -19.53 6.77
N SER A 446 -5.21 -18.22 6.93
CA SER A 446 -6.29 -17.28 7.19
C SER A 446 -7.33 -17.28 6.07
N TYR A 447 -6.90 -17.31 4.81
CA TYR A 447 -7.78 -17.42 3.65
C TYR A 447 -8.58 -18.72 3.68
N LEU A 448 -7.92 -19.87 3.84
CA LEU A 448 -8.59 -21.18 3.89
C LEU A 448 -9.58 -21.27 5.04
N ILE A 449 -9.21 -20.78 6.23
CA ILE A 449 -10.10 -20.77 7.40
C ILE A 449 -11.31 -19.88 7.14
N PHE A 450 -11.12 -18.70 6.56
CA PHE A 450 -12.22 -17.79 6.21
C PHE A 450 -13.16 -18.42 5.18
N LEU A 451 -12.62 -19.10 4.16
CA LEU A 451 -13.39 -19.82 3.16
C LEU A 451 -14.24 -20.92 3.82
N LEU A 452 -13.62 -21.78 4.64
CA LEU A 452 -14.30 -22.87 5.35
C LEU A 452 -15.36 -22.37 6.32
N ASP A 453 -15.11 -21.25 7.01
CA ASP A 453 -16.10 -20.61 7.89
C ASP A 453 -17.30 -20.06 7.10
N SER A 454 -17.08 -19.62 5.86
CA SER A 454 -18.14 -19.07 5.01
C SER A 454 -19.00 -20.13 4.31
N LEU A 455 -18.53 -21.38 4.26
CA LEU A 455 -19.26 -22.52 3.70
C LEU A 455 -20.19 -23.18 4.73
N LYS A 456 -20.01 -22.87 6.02
CA LYS A 456 -20.93 -23.25 7.10
C LYS A 456 -22.08 -22.25 7.18
#